data_AF-G9QSS1-F1
#
_entry.id   AF-G9QSS1-F1
#
_cell.length_a   1.000
_cell.length_b   1.000
_cell.length_c   1.000
_cell.angle_alpha   90.00
_cell.angle_beta   90.00
_cell.angle_gamma   90.00
#
_symmetry.space_group_name_H-M   'P 1'
#
loop_
_entity.id
_entity.type
_entity.pdbx_description
1 polymer ?
#
loop_
_entity_poly.entity_id
_entity_poly.type
_entity_poly.pdbx_seq_one_letter_code
_entity_poly.pdbx_strand_id
1 'polypeptide(L)'
;MKKFLLLALFATQIFAFSASKFVNDARSQIGVTLNYDPSYERLAYPMGDVDIKKGVCTDVVIRALRHQDMDLQRLVLKDLSRNFASYPKNGA
;
A
#
# COMPACT_ATOMS: atom_id res chain seq x y z
N MET A 1 -13.25 14.28 -41.70
CA MET A 1 -13.76 13.27 -40.73
C MET A 1 -12.75 12.12 -40.52
N LYS A 2 -11.49 12.43 -40.18
CA LYS A 2 -10.42 11.43 -39.91
C LYS A 2 -9.55 11.77 -38.70
N LYS A 3 -9.77 12.93 -38.05
CA LYS A 3 -8.95 13.40 -36.90
C LYS A 3 -9.52 12.99 -35.54
N PHE A 4 -10.75 12.51 -35.46
CA PHE A 4 -11.38 12.07 -34.20
C PHE A 4 -11.18 10.58 -33.88
N LEU A 5 -10.60 9.80 -34.80
CA LEU A 5 -10.39 8.35 -34.61
C LEU A 5 -9.03 8.00 -33.95
N LEU A 6 -8.26 9.01 -33.52
CA LEU A 6 -6.94 8.80 -32.88
C LEU A 6 -6.94 9.03 -31.37
N LEU A 7 -8.09 9.38 -30.77
CA LEU A 7 -8.22 9.68 -29.34
C LEU A 7 -8.86 8.53 -28.54
N ALA A 8 -8.68 7.28 -28.97
CA ALA A 8 -9.25 6.09 -28.32
C ALA A 8 -8.20 5.04 -27.91
N LEU A 9 -6.91 5.36 -27.98
CA LEU A 9 -5.82 4.42 -27.64
C LEU A 9 -5.19 4.61 -26.25
N PHE A 10 -5.71 5.52 -25.43
CA PHE A 10 -5.34 5.62 -24.00
C PHE A 10 -6.31 4.81 -23.11
N ALA A 11 -6.81 3.69 -23.64
CA ALA A 11 -7.63 2.77 -22.89
C ALA A 11 -6.76 1.97 -21.91
N THR A 12 -6.94 2.27 -20.62
CA THR A 12 -6.75 1.36 -19.48
C THR A 12 -5.41 0.62 -19.40
N GLN A 13 -4.39 1.28 -18.83
CA GLN A 13 -3.39 0.51 -18.10
C GLN A 13 -4.11 -0.09 -16.88
N ILE A 14 -4.50 -1.36 -16.98
CA ILE A 14 -4.96 -2.11 -15.81
C ILE A 14 -3.76 -2.20 -14.88
N PHE A 15 -3.80 -1.52 -13.73
CA PHE A 15 -2.81 -1.68 -12.67
C PHE A 15 -2.94 -3.10 -12.12
N ALA A 16 -2.28 -4.05 -12.78
CA ALA A 16 -2.20 -5.43 -12.34
C ALA A 16 -1.15 -5.50 -11.23
N PHE A 17 -1.52 -6.13 -10.10
CA PHE A 17 -0.56 -6.46 -9.07
C PHE A 17 0.54 -7.36 -9.64
N SER A 18 1.78 -6.93 -9.47
CA SER A 18 2.97 -7.69 -9.82
C SER A 18 3.64 -8.22 -8.55
N ALA A 19 3.61 -9.55 -8.40
CA ALA A 19 4.23 -10.22 -7.26
C ALA A 19 5.76 -10.06 -7.24
N SER A 20 6.41 -10.14 -8.41
CA SER A 20 7.87 -9.95 -8.50
C SER A 20 8.27 -8.53 -8.13
N LYS A 21 7.50 -7.53 -8.59
CA LYS A 21 7.71 -6.13 -8.23
C LYS A 21 7.53 -5.93 -6.72
N PHE A 22 6.45 -6.46 -6.15
CA PHE A 22 6.19 -6.39 -4.70
C PHE A 22 7.37 -6.94 -3.87
N VAL A 23 7.89 -8.12 -4.22
CA VAL A 23 9.03 -8.70 -3.50
C VAL A 23 10.30 -7.85 -3.68
N ASN A 24 10.54 -7.31 -4.87
CA ASN A 24 11.68 -6.44 -5.13
C ASN A 24 11.58 -5.11 -4.35
N ASP A 25 10.40 -4.50 -4.28
CA ASP A 25 10.15 -3.27 -3.52
C ASP A 25 10.21 -3.50 -1.99
N ALA A 26 9.90 -4.72 -1.53
CA ALA A 26 10.16 -5.10 -0.15
C ALA A 26 11.67 -5.23 0.13
N ARG A 27 12.42 -5.87 -0.80
CA ARG A 27 13.87 -6.03 -0.69
C ARG A 27 14.64 -4.72 -0.79
N SER A 28 14.15 -3.73 -1.54
CA SER A 28 14.80 -2.43 -1.65
C SER A 28 14.85 -1.66 -0.33
N GLN A 29 14.14 -2.12 0.69
CA GLN A 29 14.16 -1.54 2.04
C GLN A 29 15.26 -2.13 2.93
N ILE A 30 15.98 -3.17 2.48
CA ILE A 30 17.15 -3.71 3.18
C ILE A 30 18.22 -2.61 3.27
N GLY A 31 18.68 -2.31 4.48
CA GLY A 31 19.62 -1.21 4.73
C GLY A 31 18.97 0.19 4.72
N VAL A 32 17.66 0.28 4.54
CA VAL A 32 16.88 1.53 4.64
C VAL A 32 16.07 1.54 5.94
N THR A 33 15.29 0.48 6.18
CA THR A 33 14.63 0.27 7.48
C THR A 33 15.62 -0.38 8.43
N LEU A 34 16.11 0.37 9.40
CA LEU A 34 17.25 -0.04 10.22
C LEU A 34 16.83 -0.49 11.61
N ASN A 35 15.70 0.03 12.11
CA ASN A 35 15.25 -0.19 13.48
C ASN A 35 13.88 -0.86 13.50
N TYR A 36 13.76 -1.92 14.29
CA TYR A 36 12.46 -2.48 14.63
C TYR A 36 11.82 -1.64 15.74
N ASP A 37 10.77 -0.90 15.43
CA ASP A 37 10.08 -0.01 16.39
C ASP A 37 8.57 -0.30 16.36
N PRO A 38 8.01 -0.95 17.40
CA PRO A 38 6.58 -1.24 17.51
C PRO A 38 5.77 -0.11 18.18
N SER A 39 6.37 1.05 18.45
CA SER A 39 5.68 2.15 19.12
C SER A 39 4.55 2.74 18.28
N TYR A 40 3.48 3.16 18.94
CA TYR A 40 2.36 3.82 18.29
C TYR A 40 2.68 5.30 18.05
N GLU A 41 2.47 5.76 16.83
CA GLU A 41 2.58 7.17 16.47
C GLU A 41 1.45 7.64 15.55
N ARG A 42 1.22 8.95 15.54
CA ARG A 42 0.17 9.57 14.74
C ARG A 42 0.66 9.78 13.31
N LEU A 43 0.01 9.13 12.35
CA LEU A 43 0.36 9.22 10.93
C LEU A 43 -0.53 10.22 10.19
N ALA A 44 0.01 10.82 9.12
CA ALA A 44 -0.83 11.50 8.14
C ALA A 44 -1.82 10.49 7.52
N TYR A 45 -3.00 10.95 7.13
CA TYR A 45 -3.94 10.11 6.40
C TYR A 45 -4.49 10.87 5.18
N PRO A 46 -4.49 10.25 4.00
CA PRO A 46 -3.98 8.90 3.69
C PRO A 46 -2.48 8.89 3.35
N MET A 47 -1.91 7.72 3.04
CA MET A 47 -0.49 7.54 2.66
C MET A 47 0.54 7.96 3.72
N GLY A 48 0.15 8.12 5.00
CA GLY A 48 1.12 8.33 6.06
C GLY A 48 1.98 7.11 6.32
N ASP A 49 3.19 7.34 6.79
CA ASP A 49 4.15 6.30 7.11
C ASP A 49 4.93 6.71 8.36
N VAL A 50 5.51 5.72 9.02
CA VAL A 50 6.50 5.97 10.06
C VAL A 50 7.79 6.51 9.42
N ASP A 51 8.73 6.99 10.23
CA ASP A 51 10.07 7.34 9.72
C ASP A 51 10.66 6.15 8.95
N ILE A 52 11.16 6.40 7.73
CA ILE A 52 11.68 5.37 6.82
C ILE A 52 12.76 4.48 7.44
N LYS A 53 13.48 4.98 8.45
CA LYS A 53 14.54 4.25 9.16
C LYS A 53 14.01 3.30 10.23
N LYS A 54 12.71 3.30 10.51
CA LYS A 54 12.07 2.46 11.53
C LYS A 54 10.78 1.82 11.04
N GLY A 55 10.17 1.02 11.91
CA GLY A 55 8.91 0.32 11.67
C GLY A 55 9.02 -1.17 11.98
N VAL A 56 7.96 -1.90 11.68
CA VAL A 56 7.89 -3.36 11.85
C VAL A 56 7.73 -4.07 10.51
N CYS A 57 7.62 -5.40 10.55
CA CYS A 57 7.50 -6.21 9.34
C CYS A 57 6.31 -5.82 8.44
N THR A 58 5.20 -5.37 9.03
CA THR A 58 4.02 -4.93 8.26
C THR A 58 4.26 -3.63 7.51
N ASP A 59 5.09 -2.72 8.03
CA ASP A 59 5.40 -1.46 7.36
C ASP A 59 6.21 -1.70 6.08
N VAL A 60 7.03 -2.75 6.04
CA VAL A 60 7.74 -3.18 4.83
C VAL A 60 6.75 -3.59 3.74
N VAL A 61 5.74 -4.38 4.11
CA VAL A 61 4.67 -4.83 3.20
C VAL A 61 3.83 -3.65 2.71
N ILE A 62 3.45 -2.75 3.61
CA ILE A 62 2.67 -1.54 3.26
C ILE A 62 3.45 -0.69 2.26
N ARG A 63 4.73 -0.40 2.51
CA ARG A 63 5.59 0.37 1.59
C ARG A 63 5.75 -0.30 0.23
N ALA A 64 5.96 -1.60 0.19
CA ALA A 64 6.08 -2.35 -1.06
C ALA A 64 4.79 -2.29 -1.90
N LEU A 65 3.61 -2.31 -1.27
CA LEU A 65 2.32 -2.17 -1.96
C LEU A 65 2.10 -0.74 -2.51
N ARG A 66 2.59 0.28 -1.81
CA ARG A 66 2.47 1.68 -2.26
C ARG A 66 3.19 1.96 -3.58
N HIS A 67 4.26 1.23 -3.88
CA HIS A 67 4.93 1.28 -5.18
C HIS A 67 4.09 0.69 -6.33
N GLN A 68 2.90 0.17 -6.04
CA GLN A 68 1.89 -0.28 -7.00
C GLN A 68 0.55 0.43 -6.76
N ASP A 69 0.60 1.65 -6.22
CA ASP A 69 -0.53 2.53 -5.94
C ASP A 69 -1.58 1.96 -4.96
N MET A 70 -1.17 0.98 -4.15
CA MET A 70 -2.02 0.33 -3.14
C MET A 70 -1.69 0.83 -1.73
N ASP A 71 -2.59 1.63 -1.16
CA ASP A 71 -2.55 2.02 0.25
C ASP A 71 -3.28 1.00 1.12
N LEU A 72 -2.58 -0.07 1.53
CA LEU A 72 -3.17 -1.18 2.29
C LEU A 72 -3.87 -0.71 3.57
N GLN A 73 -3.29 0.27 4.28
CA GLN A 73 -3.88 0.82 5.50
C GLN A 73 -5.26 1.44 5.22
N ARG A 74 -5.36 2.24 4.14
CA ARG A 74 -6.64 2.83 3.70
C ARG A 74 -7.64 1.74 3.27
N LEU A 75 -7.18 0.72 2.54
CA LEU A 75 -8.04 -0.35 2.02
C LEU A 75 -8.64 -1.17 3.16
N VAL A 76 -7.83 -1.58 4.14
CA VAL A 76 -8.30 -2.30 5.33
C VAL A 76 -9.27 -1.46 6.14
N LEU A 77 -8.97 -0.16 6.37
CA LEU A 77 -9.88 0.72 7.10
C LEU A 77 -11.25 0.84 6.41
N LYS A 78 -11.26 1.01 5.08
CA LYS A 78 -12.51 1.07 4.30
C LYS A 78 -13.27 -0.25 4.36
N ASP A 79 -12.58 -1.37 4.26
CA ASP A 79 -13.21 -2.68 4.36
C ASP A 79 -13.81 -2.91 5.75
N LEU A 80 -13.04 -2.68 6.81
CA LEU A 80 -13.50 -2.76 8.19
C LEU A 80 -14.74 -1.90 8.45
N SER A 81 -14.79 -0.68 7.91
CA SER A 81 -15.95 0.21 8.06
C SER A 81 -17.24 -0.33 7.41
N ARG A 82 -17.11 -1.14 6.35
CA ARG A 82 -18.23 -1.73 5.61
C ARG A 82 -18.63 -3.10 6.14
N ASN A 83 -17.65 -3.87 6.57
CA ASN A 83 -17.75 -5.28 6.91
C ASN A 83 -17.47 -5.55 8.39
N PHE A 84 -17.68 -4.56 9.27
CA PHE A 84 -17.30 -4.61 10.68
C PHE A 84 -17.74 -5.89 11.41
N ALA A 85 -18.95 -6.39 11.10
CA ALA A 85 -19.50 -7.60 11.70
C ALA A 85 -18.70 -8.88 11.39
N SER A 86 -17.92 -8.90 10.29
CA SER A 86 -17.09 -10.02 9.85
C SER A 86 -15.71 -10.05 10.52
N TYR A 87 -15.32 -8.98 11.20
CA TYR A 87 -14.02 -8.89 11.88
C TYR A 87 -14.12 -9.40 13.33
N PRO A 88 -13.05 -9.97 13.90
CA PRO A 88 -13.01 -10.35 15.30
C PRO A 88 -13.34 -9.16 16.21
N LYS A 89 -14.26 -9.37 17.15
CA LYS A 89 -14.71 -8.32 18.09
C LYS A 89 -13.83 -8.23 19.34
N ASN A 90 -12.98 -9.23 19.54
CA ASN A 90 -12.07 -9.32 20.66
C ASN A 90 -10.65 -9.29 20.07
N GLY A 91 -9.78 -8.44 20.63
CA GLY A 91 -8.37 -8.41 20.23
C GLY A 91 -7.70 -9.75 20.51
N ALA A 92 -6.72 -10.11 19.66
CA ALA A 92 -5.79 -11.19 19.97
C ALA A 92 -4.96 -10.85 21.21
#